data_AF-A0A0F9G8H5-F1
#
_entry.id   AF-A0A0F9G8H5-F1
#
_cell.length_a   1.000
_cell.length_b   1.000
_cell.length_c   1.000
_cell.angle_alpha   90.00
_cell.angle_beta   90.00
_cell.angle_gamma   90.00
#
_symmetry.space_group_name_H-M   'P 1'
#
loop_
_entity.id
_entity.type
_entity.pdbx_description
1 polymer ?
#
loop_
_entity_poly.entity_id
_entity_poly.type
_entity_poly.pdbx_seq_one_letter_code
_entity_poly.pdbx_strand_id
1 'polypeptide(L)'
;MTNKEIEIQDALGTLPLWKRLELGDVELVEIPVNSQSGYSKCVSIPGVTNGPPRYYYRADICGSKEKIIQRLIEDCKKGGWRDD
;
A
#
# COMPACT_ATOMS: atom_id res chain seq x y z
N MET A 1 6.91 -17.52 -4.53
CA MET A 1 8.18 -16.79 -4.56
C MET A 1 9.09 -17.40 -3.53
N THR A 2 10.26 -17.88 -3.95
CA THR A 2 11.27 -18.47 -3.07
C THR A 2 12.10 -17.38 -2.40
N ASN A 3 12.80 -17.71 -1.31
CA ASN A 3 13.66 -16.76 -0.61
C ASN A 3 14.75 -16.17 -1.52
N LYS A 4 15.37 -17.01 -2.38
CA LYS A 4 16.37 -16.55 -3.34
C LYS A 4 15.81 -15.55 -4.36
N GLU A 5 14.59 -15.75 -4.84
CA GLU A 5 13.95 -14.80 -5.77
C GLU A 5 13.67 -13.45 -5.08
N ILE A 6 13.29 -13.48 -3.80
CA ILE A 6 13.07 -12.26 -3.00
C ILE A 6 14.38 -11.49 -2.86
N GLU A 7 15.46 -12.17 -2.44
CA GLU A 7 16.78 -11.55 -2.27
C GLU A 7 17.30 -10.93 -3.58
N ILE A 8 17.14 -11.62 -4.72
CA ILE A 8 17.57 -11.10 -6.02
C ILE A 8 16.74 -9.87 -6.41
N GLN A 9 15.41 -9.94 -6.30
CA GLN A 9 14.55 -8.81 -6.70
C GLN A 9 14.70 -7.61 -5.77
N ASP A 10 14.92 -7.85 -4.48
CA ASP A 10 15.20 -6.80 -3.49
C ASP A 10 16.53 -6.10 -3.81
N ALA A 11 17.61 -6.88 -4.04
CA ALA A 11 18.91 -6.33 -4.45
C ALA A 11 18.85 -5.54 -5.75
N LEU A 12 17.92 -5.89 -6.66
CA LEU A 12 17.68 -5.19 -7.91
C LEU A 12 16.68 -4.02 -7.78
N GLY A 13 16.06 -3.83 -6.61
CA GLY A 13 15.00 -2.82 -6.41
C GLY A 13 13.72 -3.09 -7.22
N THR A 14 13.54 -4.33 -7.69
CA THR A 14 12.41 -4.76 -8.53
C THR A 14 11.38 -5.59 -7.75
N LEU A 15 11.52 -5.66 -6.42
CA LEU A 15 10.61 -6.42 -5.58
C LEU A 15 9.19 -5.81 -5.67
N PRO A 16 8.16 -6.61 -6.03
CA PRO A 16 6.82 -6.07 -6.22
C PRO A 16 6.27 -5.56 -4.88
N LEU A 17 5.49 -4.48 -4.93
CA LEU A 17 5.00 -3.81 -3.73
C LEU A 17 4.23 -4.74 -2.78
N TRP A 18 3.36 -5.60 -3.29
CA TRP A 18 2.61 -6.54 -2.42
C TRP A 18 3.56 -7.37 -1.55
N LYS A 19 4.75 -7.69 -2.06
CA LYS A 19 5.76 -8.45 -1.32
C LYS A 19 6.50 -7.57 -0.34
N ARG A 20 6.84 -6.34 -0.72
CA ARG A 20 7.42 -5.34 0.20
C ARG A 20 6.47 -5.01 1.37
N LEU A 21 5.16 -4.96 1.12
CA LEU A 21 4.13 -4.80 2.15
C LEU A 21 4.03 -6.02 3.08
N GLU A 22 4.13 -7.25 2.55
CA GLU A 22 4.19 -8.47 3.37
C GLU A 22 5.42 -8.51 4.27
N LEU A 23 6.56 -7.99 3.79
CA LEU A 23 7.82 -7.94 4.55
C LEU A 23 7.87 -6.76 5.54
N GLY A 24 6.97 -5.79 5.43
CA GLY A 24 6.98 -4.58 6.25
C GLY A 24 7.99 -3.52 5.80
N ASP A 25 8.59 -3.68 4.61
CA ASP A 25 9.56 -2.73 4.02
C ASP A 25 8.92 -1.43 3.52
N VAL A 26 7.58 -1.32 3.63
CA VAL A 26 6.83 -0.12 3.23
C VAL A 26 6.09 0.40 4.46
N GLU A 27 6.54 1.56 4.94
CA GLU A 27 5.83 2.28 5.99
C GLU A 27 4.59 2.96 5.41
N LEU A 28 3.41 2.59 5.90
CA LEU A 28 2.17 3.24 5.51
C LEU A 28 1.96 4.52 6.31
N VAL A 29 1.64 5.61 5.61
CA VAL A 29 1.38 6.91 6.19
C VAL A 29 -0.12 7.17 6.31
N GLU A 30 -0.55 7.75 7.43
CA GLU A 30 -1.91 8.26 7.58
C GLU A 30 -2.01 9.67 7.02
N ILE A 31 -2.87 9.84 6.02
CA ILE A 31 -3.18 11.12 5.40
C ILE A 31 -4.61 11.55 5.76
N PRO A 32 -4.82 12.83 6.13
CA PRO A 32 -6.15 13.37 6.27
C PRO A 32 -6.76 13.56 4.87
N VAL A 33 -7.92 12.96 4.62
CA VAL A 33 -8.71 13.27 3.42
C VAL A 33 -10.00 13.98 3.83
N ASN A 34 -10.28 15.09 3.17
CA ASN A 34 -11.55 15.79 3.31
C ASN A 34 -12.61 15.00 2.55
N SER A 35 -13.41 14.22 3.26
CA SER A 35 -14.61 13.59 2.72
C SER A 35 -15.81 14.52 2.94
N GLN A 36 -16.79 14.49 2.03
CA GLN A 36 -18.06 15.23 2.20
C GLN A 36 -18.80 14.86 3.50
N SER A 37 -18.47 13.72 4.12
CA SER A 37 -19.06 13.23 5.37
C SER A 37 -18.20 13.48 6.63
N GLY A 38 -17.07 14.20 6.53
CA GLY A 38 -16.18 14.52 7.66
C GLY A 38 -14.70 14.18 7.41
N TYR A 39 -13.86 14.41 8.44
CA TYR A 39 -12.44 14.03 8.42
C TYR A 39 -12.30 12.51 8.40
N SER A 40 -11.90 11.93 7.27
CA SER A 40 -11.50 10.53 7.18
C SER A 40 -9.97 10.44 7.27
N LYS A 41 -9.47 9.58 8.14
CA LYS A 41 -8.05 9.17 8.09
C LYS A 41 -7.91 8.10 7.03
N CYS A 42 -6.94 8.24 6.15
CA CYS A 42 -6.68 7.21 5.16
C CYS A 42 -5.22 6.79 5.15
N VAL A 43 -5.01 5.53 4.82
CA VAL A 43 -3.68 4.93 4.81
C VAL A 43 -3.14 4.93 3.38
N SER A 44 -1.94 5.44 3.17
CA SER A 44 -1.29 5.57 1.85
C SER A 44 0.18 5.14 1.88
N ILE A 45 0.78 4.97 0.71
CA ILE A 45 2.18 4.56 0.52
C ILE A 45 3.02 5.79 0.18
N PRO A 46 4.09 6.09 0.94
CA PRO A 46 4.96 7.23 0.67
C PRO A 46 5.66 7.06 -0.68
N GLY A 47 5.80 8.16 -1.43
CA GLY A 47 6.41 8.17 -2.77
C GLY A 47 5.42 8.08 -3.93
N VAL A 48 4.17 7.63 -3.72
CA VAL A 48 3.05 7.83 -4.66
C VAL A 48 2.55 9.28 -4.53
N THR A 49 3.46 10.23 -4.75
CA THR A 49 3.33 11.65 -4.39
C THR A 49 3.12 12.56 -5.59
N ASN A 50 3.27 12.04 -6.81
CA ASN A 50 2.91 12.74 -8.04
C ASN A 50 1.44 12.51 -8.38
N GLY A 51 0.55 13.09 -7.57
CA GLY A 51 -0.90 13.09 -7.81
C GLY A 51 -1.73 13.01 -6.53
N PRO A 52 -3.07 13.14 -6.61
CA PRO A 52 -3.93 12.76 -5.49
C PRO A 52 -3.56 11.34 -5.06
N PRO A 53 -3.55 11.02 -3.74
CA PRO A 53 -3.21 9.69 -3.26
C PRO A 53 -4.08 8.69 -4.00
N ARG A 54 -3.50 8.00 -5.00
CA ARG A 54 -4.29 7.16 -5.92
C ARG A 54 -4.97 6.02 -5.18
N TYR A 55 -4.43 5.69 -4.00
CA TYR A 55 -4.84 4.56 -3.19
C TYR A 55 -4.82 5.02 -1.73
N TYR A 56 -6.02 5.22 -1.19
CA TYR A 56 -6.24 5.55 0.20
C TYR A 56 -7.37 4.66 0.72
N TYR A 57 -7.13 3.97 1.83
CA TYR A 57 -8.18 3.18 2.48
C TYR A 57 -8.75 3.99 3.62
N ARG A 58 -10.08 4.18 3.63
CA ARG A 58 -10.78 4.80 4.74
C ARG A 58 -10.59 3.95 6.00
N ALA A 59 -9.86 4.50 6.98
CA ALA A 59 -9.66 3.84 8.27
C ALA A 59 -11.01 3.59 8.98
N ASP A 60 -11.99 4.47 8.76
CA ASP A 60 -13.35 4.32 9.30
C ASP A 60 -14.14 3.16 8.68
N ILE A 61 -13.85 2.73 7.45
CA ILE A 61 -14.51 1.57 6.81
C ILE A 61 -13.75 0.28 7.07
N CYS A 62 -12.43 0.30 6.86
CA CYS A 62 -11.66 -0.93 6.77
C CYS A 62 -11.21 -1.48 8.13
N GLY A 63 -11.50 -0.76 9.23
CA GLY A 63 -11.20 -1.21 10.59
C GLY A 63 -9.71 -1.09 10.92
N SER A 64 -9.11 -2.14 11.49
CA SER A 64 -7.72 -2.14 11.93
C SER A 64 -6.72 -1.99 10.78
N LYS A 65 -5.56 -1.40 11.07
CA LYS A 65 -4.43 -1.22 10.13
C LYS A 65 -4.05 -2.52 9.40
N GLU A 66 -4.11 -3.65 10.09
CA GLU A 66 -3.79 -4.98 9.53
C GLU A 66 -4.76 -5.39 8.42
N LYS A 67 -6.07 -5.13 8.57
CA LYS A 67 -7.06 -5.43 7.52
C LYS A 67 -6.84 -4.56 6.28
N ILE A 68 -6.44 -3.31 6.50
CA ILE A 68 -6.09 -2.38 5.42
C ILE A 68 -4.87 -2.91 4.65
N ILE A 69 -3.82 -3.33 5.36
CA ILE A 69 -2.62 -3.92 4.76
C ILE A 69 -2.97 -5.18 3.95
N GLN A 70 -3.76 -6.10 4.52
CA GLN A 70 -4.16 -7.33 3.82
C GLN A 70 -4.91 -7.02 2.52
N ARG A 71 -5.88 -6.10 2.57
CA ARG A 71 -6.65 -5.70 1.39
C ARG A 71 -5.79 -5.04 0.33
N LEU A 72 -4.85 -4.18 0.75
CA LEU A 72 -3.87 -3.57 -0.13
C LEU A 72 -2.98 -4.61 -0.81
N ILE A 73 -2.50 -5.62 -0.08
CA ILE A 73 -1.72 -6.74 -0.64
C ILE A 73 -2.54 -7.50 -1.69
N GLU A 74 -3.82 -7.79 -1.41
CA GLU A 74 -4.71 -8.47 -2.36
C GLU A 74 -4.96 -7.64 -3.62
N ASP A 75 -5.23 -6.35 -3.49
CA ASP A 75 -5.45 -5.44 -4.62
C ASP A 75 -4.17 -5.32 -5.47
N CYS A 76 -2.99 -5.29 -4.83
CA CYS A 76 -1.71 -5.31 -5.53
C CYS A 76 -1.46 -6.64 -6.27
N LYS A 77 -1.84 -7.79 -5.68
CA LYS A 77 -1.74 -9.10 -6.34
C LYS A 77 -2.69 -9.24 -7.55
N LYS A 78 -3.83 -8.55 -7.54
CA LYS A 78 -4.82 -8.56 -8.64
C LYS A 78 -4.40 -7.73 -9.86
N GLY A 79 -3.26 -7.04 -9.82
CA GLY A 79 -2.78 -6.23 -10.95
C GLY A 79 -3.54 -4.92 -11.16
N GLY A 80 -4.36 -4.49 -10.19
CA GLY A 80 -4.96 -3.15 -10.17
C GLY A 80 -3.94 -2.03 -9.87
N TRP A 81 -2.68 -2.43 -9.66
CA TRP A 81 -1.58 -1.59 -9.23
C TRP A 81 -0.64 -1.34 -10.41
N ARG A 82 -0.66 -0.11 -10.94
CA ARG A 82 0.29 0.36 -11.95
C ARG A 82 1.23 1.35 -11.27
N ASP A 83 2.51 1.03 -11.28
CA ASP A 83 3.63 1.84 -10.78
C ASP A 83 4.00 2.98 -11.77
N ASP A 84 3.00 3.48 -12.52
CA ASP A 84 3.16 4.52 -13.56
C ASP A 84 2.85 5.92 -13.03
#